data_AF-A0AAW1AYZ8-F1
#
_entry.id   AF-A0AAW1AYZ8-F1
#
_cell.length_a   1.000
_cell.length_b   1.000
_cell.length_c   1.000
_cell.angle_alpha   90.00
_cell.angle_beta   90.00
_cell.angle_gamma   90.00
#
_symmetry.space_group_name_H-M   'P 1'
#
loop_
_entity.id
_entity.type
_entity.pdbx_description
1 polymer ?
#
loop_
_entity_poly.entity_id
_entity_poly.type
_entity_poly.pdbx_seq_one_letter_code
_entity_poly.pdbx_strand_id
1 'polypeptide(L)'
;MSSQYPPNLRICLPVLILLLEAALILVFGFFVSYEQSQNLTRDYPVFQDVSLMVIFGFAYFLAFLQRYGFSSIGFSLLLAALGVQWAVIVDGFLFHFSAGKIRINLQR
;
A
#
# COMPACT_ATOMS: atom_id res chain seq x y z
N MET A 1 -2.64 -24.47 37.04
CA MET A 1 -1.82 -23.33 36.58
C MET A 1 -1.52 -23.54 35.10
N SER A 2 -2.39 -23.05 34.20
CA SER A 2 -2.19 -23.20 32.76
C SER A 2 -1.23 -22.11 32.27
N SER A 3 -0.03 -22.54 31.86
CA SER A 3 0.97 -21.64 31.29
C SER A 3 0.46 -21.06 29.96
N GLN A 4 0.03 -19.80 29.98
CA GLN A 4 -0.30 -19.05 28.78
C GLN A 4 1.00 -18.51 28.18
N TYR A 5 1.70 -19.35 27.43
CA TYR A 5 2.74 -18.87 26.53
C TYR A 5 2.05 -18.21 25.32
N PRO A 6 2.34 -16.94 24.99
CA PRO A 6 1.82 -16.33 23.77
C PRO A 6 2.32 -17.14 22.56
N PRO A 7 1.47 -17.38 21.55
CA PRO A 7 1.86 -18.14 20.36
C PRO A 7 3.00 -17.42 19.63
N ASN A 8 3.82 -18.18 18.90
CA ASN A 8 5.00 -17.71 18.18
C ASN A 8 4.68 -16.55 17.20
N LEU A 9 4.74 -15.31 17.71
CA LEU A 9 4.42 -14.06 16.98
C LEU A 9 5.29 -13.88 15.72
N ARG A 10 6.47 -14.50 15.71
CA ARG A 10 7.43 -14.50 14.61
C ARG A 10 6.92 -15.12 13.31
N ILE A 11 5.98 -16.06 13.39
CA ILE A 11 5.38 -16.71 12.21
C ILE A 11 3.98 -16.17 11.95
N CYS A 12 3.25 -15.82 13.01
CA CYS A 12 1.90 -15.27 12.88
C CYS A 12 1.88 -13.94 12.11
N LEU A 13 2.76 -12.99 12.47
CA LEU A 13 2.83 -11.68 11.80
C LEU A 13 3.10 -11.76 10.28
N PRO A 14 4.14 -12.45 9.79
CA PRO A 14 4.38 -12.53 8.35
C PRO A 14 3.27 -13.28 7.62
N VAL A 15 2.68 -14.32 8.23
CA VAL A 15 1.55 -15.04 7.63
C VAL A 15 0.32 -14.15 7.50
N LEU A 16 0.02 -13.32 8.51
CA LEU A 16 -1.10 -12.39 8.49
C LEU A 16 -0.92 -11.32 7.41
N ILE A 17 0.30 -10.79 7.26
CA ILE A 17 0.64 -9.82 6.21
C ILE A 17 0.48 -10.44 4.82
N LEU A 18 1.00 -11.65 4.61
CA LEU A 18 0.88 -12.35 3.32
C LEU A 18 -0.58 -12.65 2.96
N LEU A 19 -1.40 -13.03 3.94
CA LEU A 19 -2.83 -13.26 3.74
C LEU A 19 -3.53 -11.95 3.38
N LEU A 20 -3.24 -10.86 4.09
CA LEU A 20 -3.76 -9.53 3.79
C LEU A 20 -3.41 -9.09 2.37
N GLU A 21 -2.15 -9.25 1.97
CA GLU A 21 -1.68 -8.89 0.63
C GLU A 21 -2.37 -9.73 -0.46
N ALA A 22 -2.50 -11.04 -0.25
CA ALA A 22 -3.23 -11.92 -1.16
C ALA A 22 -4.71 -11.51 -1.31
N ALA A 23 -5.36 -11.12 -0.20
CA ALA A 23 -6.73 -10.62 -0.23
C ALA A 23 -6.83 -9.29 -1.01
N LEU A 24 -5.89 -8.36 -0.80
CA LEU A 24 -5.84 -7.09 -1.52
C LEU A 24 -5.63 -7.30 -3.02
N ILE A 25 -4.76 -8.23 -3.43
CA ILE A 25 -4.54 -8.58 -4.85
C ILE A 25 -5.83 -9.11 -5.48
N LEU A 26 -6.56 -9.98 -4.77
CA LEU A 26 -7.85 -10.51 -5.24
C LEU A 26 -8.89 -9.41 -5.44
N VAL A 27 -8.99 -8.50 -4.47
CA VAL A 27 -9.89 -7.33 -4.55
C VAL A 27 -9.50 -6.44 -5.73
N PHE A 28 -8.22 -6.10 -5.87
CA PHE A 28 -7.73 -5.33 -7.01
C PHE A 28 -8.04 -6.01 -8.34
N GLY A 29 -7.73 -7.30 -8.47
CA GLY A 29 -7.97 -8.05 -9.71
C GLY A 29 -9.45 -8.09 -10.11
N PHE A 30 -10.37 -8.12 -9.14
CA PHE A 30 -11.80 -8.12 -9.41
C PHE A 30 -12.36 -6.73 -9.73
N PHE A 31 -11.84 -5.68 -9.06
CA PHE A 31 -12.40 -4.34 -9.13
C PHE A 31 -11.70 -3.40 -10.11
N VAL A 32 -10.43 -3.61 -10.43
CA VAL A 32 -9.67 -2.70 -11.29
C VAL A 32 -9.90 -2.99 -12.78
N SER A 33 -10.55 -2.06 -13.47
CA SER A 33 -10.50 -1.96 -14.93
C SER A 33 -9.65 -0.75 -15.34
N TYR A 34 -8.54 -1.02 -16.03
CA TYR A 34 -7.67 0.01 -16.58
C TYR A 34 -8.25 0.53 -17.90
N GLU A 35 -8.56 1.82 -17.98
CA GLU A 35 -8.67 2.49 -19.27
C GLU A 35 -7.33 3.12 -19.62
N GLN A 36 -6.85 2.85 -20.84
CA GLN A 36 -5.58 3.37 -21.33
C GLN A 36 -5.71 4.88 -21.55
N SER A 37 -5.27 5.69 -20.58
CA SER A 37 -5.22 7.14 -20.75
C SER A 37 -4.08 7.49 -21.72
N GLN A 38 -4.36 8.30 -22.73
CA GLN A 38 -3.37 8.70 -23.73
C GLN A 38 -2.32 9.70 -23.18
N ASN A 39 -2.52 10.20 -21.95
CA ASN A 39 -1.70 11.22 -21.30
C ASN A 39 -0.69 10.69 -20.27
N LEU A 40 -0.49 9.37 -20.17
CA LEU A 40 0.41 8.73 -19.20
C LEU A 40 1.81 9.37 -19.14
N THR A 41 2.33 9.82 -20.28
CA THR A 41 3.68 10.43 -20.37
C THR A 41 3.81 11.75 -19.61
N ARG A 42 2.72 12.50 -19.39
CA ARG A 42 2.76 13.79 -18.67
C ARG A 42 2.60 13.66 -17.16
N ASP A 43 1.76 12.73 -16.70
CA ASP A 43 1.42 12.63 -15.28
C ASP A 43 2.37 11.69 -14.50
N TYR A 44 3.03 10.76 -15.20
CA TYR A 44 4.02 9.86 -14.63
C TYR A 44 5.17 10.56 -13.87
N PRO A 45 5.83 11.61 -14.40
CA PRO A 45 6.92 12.28 -13.67
C PRO A 45 6.46 12.92 -12.36
N VAL A 46 5.24 13.47 -12.30
CA VAL A 46 4.69 14.07 -11.07
C VAL A 46 4.41 12.99 -10.03
N PHE A 47 3.80 11.87 -10.45
CA PHE A 47 3.54 10.72 -9.58
C PHE A 47 4.85 10.12 -9.04
N GLN A 48 5.87 10.05 -9.89
CA GLN A 48 7.19 9.56 -9.50
C GLN A 48 7.85 10.49 -8.47
N ASP A 49 7.79 11.80 -8.64
CA ASP A 49 8.38 12.77 -7.70
C ASP A 49 7.77 12.64 -6.29
N VAL A 50 6.43 12.56 -6.20
CA VAL A 50 5.73 12.36 -4.92
C VAL A 50 6.07 11.00 -4.30
N SER A 51 6.09 9.93 -5.12
CA SER A 51 6.46 8.60 -4.65
C SER A 51 7.89 8.55 -4.12
N LEU A 52 8.82 9.25 -4.77
CA LEU A 52 10.20 9.40 -4.30
C LEU A 52 10.28 10.20 -3.00
N MET A 53 9.46 11.24 -2.83
CA MET A 53 9.40 12.00 -1.58
C MET A 53 8.89 11.13 -0.41
N VAL A 54 7.91 10.27 -0.64
CA VAL A 54 7.39 9.35 0.39
C VAL A 54 8.41 8.24 0.71
N ILE A 55 8.97 7.60 -0.32
CA ILE A 55 9.88 6.46 -0.14
C ILE A 55 11.24 6.91 0.38
N PHE A 56 11.89 7.88 -0.27
CA PHE A 56 13.22 8.33 0.13
C PHE A 56 13.19 9.43 1.20
N GLY A 57 12.19 10.33 1.18
CA GLY A 57 12.09 11.38 2.19
C GLY A 57 11.68 10.83 3.56
N PHE A 58 10.46 10.29 3.67
CA PHE A 58 9.95 9.83 4.97
C PHE A 58 10.68 8.59 5.51
N ALA A 59 11.04 7.61 4.67
CA ALA A 59 11.74 6.43 5.18
C ALA A 59 13.16 6.74 5.67
N TYR A 60 13.89 7.65 4.99
CA TYR A 60 15.22 8.07 5.43
C TYR A 60 15.16 9.00 6.64
N PHE A 61 14.15 9.87 6.72
CA PHE A 61 13.89 10.68 7.91
C PHE A 61 13.64 9.81 9.15
N LEU A 62 12.81 8.77 9.01
CA LEU A 62 12.53 7.81 10.08
C LEU A 62 13.71 6.87 10.40
N ALA A 63 14.70 6.77 9.49
CA ALA A 63 15.92 6.02 9.69
C ALA A 63 16.95 6.76 10.56
N PHE A 64 16.85 8.08 10.68
CA PHE A 64 17.72 8.90 11.52
C PHE A 64 17.57 8.58 13.03
N LEU A 65 16.50 7.88 13.44
CA LEU A 65 16.37 7.35 14.80
C LEU A 65 17.35 6.18 15.01
N GLN A 66 18.53 6.53 15.52
CA GLN A 66 19.77 5.75 15.71
C GLN A 66 19.64 4.33 16.28
N ARG A 67 18.51 3.96 16.91
CA ARG A 67 18.32 2.65 17.57
C ARG A 67 17.43 1.66 16.81
N TYR A 68 16.73 2.10 15.75
CA TYR A 68 15.77 1.26 14.99
C TYR A 68 15.89 1.37 13.47
N GLY A 69 17.00 1.92 12.93
CA GLY A 69 17.14 2.27 11.51
C GLY A 69 16.71 1.18 10.52
N PHE A 70 17.21 -0.05 10.68
CA PHE A 70 16.89 -1.14 9.73
C PHE A 70 15.42 -1.58 9.78
N SER A 71 14.85 -1.68 10.99
CA SER A 71 13.44 -2.08 11.15
C SER A 71 12.46 -0.95 10.80
N SER A 72 12.87 0.30 11.02
CA SER A 72 12.07 1.51 10.76
C SER A 72 11.86 1.72 9.27
N ILE A 73 12.92 1.56 8.46
CA ILE A 73 12.83 1.63 6.99
C ILE A 73 11.89 0.54 6.45
N GLY A 74 12.06 -0.71 6.90
CA GLY A 74 11.22 -1.83 6.46
C GLY A 74 9.74 -1.64 6.81
N PHE A 75 9.44 -1.17 8.02
CA PHE A 75 8.06 -0.90 8.43
C PHE A 75 7.45 0.30 7.68
N SER A 76 8.25 1.35 7.43
CA SER A 76 7.81 2.53 6.66
C SER A 76 7.45 2.16 5.22
N LEU A 77 8.28 1.33 4.55
CA LEU A 77 8.00 0.84 3.20
C LEU A 77 6.74 -0.04 3.16
N LEU A 78 6.58 -0.93 4.14
CA LEU A 78 5.41 -1.79 4.24
C LEU A 78 4.13 -0.96 4.47
N LEU A 79 4.19 0.04 5.35
CA LEU A 79 3.08 0.95 5.61
C LEU A 79 2.74 1.81 4.38
N ALA A 80 3.74 2.27 3.63
CA ALA A 80 3.52 3.02 2.40
C ALA A 80 2.83 2.15 1.32
N ALA A 81 3.27 0.91 1.14
CA ALA A 81 2.67 -0.03 0.19
C ALA A 81 1.20 -0.35 0.55
N LEU A 82 0.94 -0.73 1.80
CA LEU A 82 -0.42 -0.98 2.29
C LEU A 82 -1.31 0.27 2.23
N GLY A 83 -0.74 1.43 2.52
CA GLY A 83 -1.44 2.71 2.45
C GLY A 83 -1.88 3.06 1.03
N VAL A 84 -1.00 2.87 0.04
CA VAL A 84 -1.34 3.09 -1.38
C VAL A 84 -2.41 2.09 -1.84
N GLN A 85 -2.26 0.79 -1.50
CA GLN A 85 -3.24 -0.24 -1.83
C GLN A 85 -4.62 0.09 -1.22
N TRP A 86 -4.66 0.51 0.04
CA TRP A 86 -5.90 0.90 0.72
C TRP A 86 -6.51 2.18 0.14
N ALA A 87 -5.70 3.20 -0.15
CA ALA A 87 -6.16 4.46 -0.71
C ALA A 87 -6.85 4.25 -2.06
N VAL A 88 -6.31 3.40 -2.93
CA VAL A 88 -6.92 3.08 -4.23
C VAL A 88 -8.24 2.31 -4.06
N ILE A 89 -8.36 1.42 -3.08
CA ILE A 89 -9.62 0.70 -2.80
C ILE A 89 -10.69 1.67 -2.32
N VAL A 90 -10.35 2.55 -1.37
CA VAL A 90 -11.26 3.56 -0.84
C VAL A 90 -11.66 4.55 -1.92
N ASP A 91 -10.72 5.00 -2.74
CA ASP A 91 -10.98 5.90 -3.87
C ASP A 91 -11.88 5.24 -4.92
N GLY A 92 -11.59 3.99 -5.30
CA GLY A 92 -12.42 3.20 -6.20
C GLY A 92 -13.84 2.95 -5.67
N PHE A 93 -13.98 2.71 -4.37
CA PHE A 93 -15.28 2.47 -3.73
C PHE A 93 -16.08 3.76 -3.49
N LEU A 94 -15.44 4.90 -3.24
CA LEU A 94 -16.14 6.15 -2.94
C LEU A 94 -16.47 6.97 -4.21
N PHE A 95 -15.57 7.02 -5.18
CA PHE A 95 -15.71 7.91 -6.35
C PHE A 95 -16.19 7.19 -7.62
N HIS A 96 -16.00 5.87 -7.72
CA HIS A 96 -16.38 5.09 -8.91
C HIS A 96 -17.57 4.13 -8.70
N PHE A 97 -18.22 4.18 -7.55
CA PHE A 97 -19.38 3.34 -7.19
C PHE A 97 -20.72 3.93 -7.64
N SER A 98 -20.79 4.52 -8.83
CA SER A 98 -22.04 5.07 -9.36
C SER A 98 -22.77 4.12 -10.34
N ALA A 99 -22.13 3.05 -10.84
CA ALA A 99 -22.75 2.18 -11.85
C ALA A 99 -22.18 0.75 -11.98
N GLY A 100 -21.76 0.10 -10.88
CA GLY A 100 -21.43 -1.33 -10.88
C GLY A 100 -20.13 -1.75 -11.58
N LYS A 101 -19.28 -0.81 -12.00
CA LYS A 101 -17.90 -1.06 -12.45
C LYS A 101 -16.99 0.06 -11.96
N ILE A 102 -15.96 -0.30 -11.21
CA ILE A 102 -14.92 0.64 -10.78
C ILE A 102 -14.06 0.93 -12.01
N ARG A 103 -14.24 2.11 -12.60
CA ARG A 103 -13.28 2.65 -13.58
C ARG A 103 -12.15 3.26 -12.76
N ILE A 104 -10.89 3.13 -13.14
CA ILE A 104 -9.82 3.88 -12.49
C ILE A 104 -9.30 4.81 -13.54
N ASN A 105 -9.68 6.08 -13.44
CA ASN A 105 -9.15 7.13 -14.30
C ASN A 105 -8.03 7.82 -13.53
N LEU A 106 -6.83 7.84 -14.10
CA LEU A 106 -5.63 8.43 -13.48
C LEU A 106 -5.65 9.97 -13.55
N GLN A 107 -6.82 10.59 -13.41
CA GLN A 107 -7.05 11.99 -13.69
C GLN A 107 -8.05 12.61 -12.71
N ARG A 108 -7.52 13.20 -11.63
CA ARG A 108 -7.93 14.53 -11.17
C ARG A 108 -6.92 15.14 -10.20
#